data_AF-A0A8B6G5K5-F1
#
_entry.id   AF-A0A8B6G5K5-F1
#
_cell.length_a   1.000
_cell.length_b   1.000
_cell.length_c   1.000
_cell.angle_alpha   90.00
_cell.angle_beta   90.00
_cell.angle_gamma   90.00
#
_symmetry.space_group_name_H-M   'P 1'
#
loop_
_entity.id
_entity.type
_entity.pdbx_description
1 polymer ?
#
loop_
_entity_poly.entity_id
_entity_poly.type
_entity_poly.pdbx_seq_one_letter_code
_entity_poly.pdbx_strand_id
1 'polypeptide(L)'
;MLEWFDMVYPKIKAEEDKPIECVQAAGEILYLPEGFYHGTINIGDTVAIGIQKKESTLGIQKLFYEDRYLGEILAKSKTSEERTEWSRKFIELYTTILELLPESTEVMQNIAELLPNVDRKRASLDMVNKVLKKDPYFLMAILHKAELLMDMNEAYKAEELLQEALQLNPELFDTRVMYGRLLYDTGRPEEAVFHFRKATELRPNNIHFWNYLKNAQIASDDDRGAEESDEIITYLKSFED
;
A
#
# COMPACT_ATOMS: atom_id res chain seq x y z
N MET A 1 -24.81 13.06 -10.23
CA MET A 1 -23.62 12.86 -11.07
C MET A 1 -22.48 13.50 -10.28
N LEU A 2 -21.50 12.69 -9.87
CA LEU A 2 -20.51 13.07 -8.85
C LEU A 2 -19.45 13.98 -9.49
N GLU A 3 -19.59 15.29 -9.39
CA GLU A 3 -18.64 16.26 -10.00
C GLU A 3 -17.19 16.05 -9.52
N TRP A 4 -16.99 15.53 -8.31
CA TRP A 4 -15.67 15.16 -7.80
C TRP A 4 -15.06 13.95 -8.52
N PHE A 5 -15.89 12.98 -8.94
CA PHE A 5 -15.44 11.78 -9.63
C PHE A 5 -14.84 12.14 -10.99
N ASP A 6 -15.51 13.03 -11.73
CA ASP A 6 -15.04 13.50 -13.03
C ASP A 6 -13.77 14.37 -12.91
N MET A 7 -13.52 14.97 -11.74
CA MET A 7 -12.30 15.73 -11.44
C MET A 7 -11.12 14.82 -11.09
N VAL A 8 -11.36 13.73 -10.35
CA VAL A 8 -10.31 12.80 -9.87
C VAL A 8 -9.98 11.72 -10.92
N TYR A 9 -10.98 11.21 -11.63
CA TYR A 9 -10.84 10.13 -12.61
C TYR A 9 -11.37 10.52 -14.01
N PRO A 10 -10.88 11.61 -14.63
CA PRO A 10 -11.44 12.19 -15.86
C PRO A 10 -11.36 11.28 -17.10
N LYS A 11 -10.62 10.17 -17.01
CA LYS A 11 -10.39 9.20 -18.09
C LYS A 11 -11.34 8.00 -18.02
N ILE A 12 -12.06 7.79 -16.91
CA ILE A 12 -13.02 6.69 -16.75
C ILE A 12 -14.39 7.15 -17.27
N LYS A 13 -14.84 6.57 -18.38
CA LYS A 13 -16.08 6.98 -19.06
C LYS A 13 -17.18 5.92 -19.07
N ALA A 14 -16.82 4.65 -18.92
CA ALA A 14 -17.80 3.57 -18.83
C ALA A 14 -18.40 3.55 -17.41
N GLU A 15 -19.72 3.40 -17.33
CA GLU A 15 -20.44 3.48 -16.05
C GLU A 15 -20.10 2.30 -15.14
N GLU A 16 -19.82 1.13 -15.71
CA GLU A 16 -19.35 -0.07 -15.00
C GLU A 16 -17.95 0.04 -14.39
N ASP A 17 -17.14 1.00 -14.84
CA ASP A 17 -15.76 1.19 -14.39
C ASP A 17 -15.62 2.26 -13.28
N LYS A 18 -16.75 2.86 -12.85
CA LYS A 18 -16.75 3.85 -11.77
C LYS A 18 -16.69 3.15 -10.40
N PRO A 19 -15.83 3.58 -9.46
CA PRO A 19 -15.84 3.08 -8.09
C PRO A 19 -17.16 3.45 -7.41
N ILE A 20 -17.70 2.53 -6.61
CA ILE A 20 -18.78 2.83 -5.68
C ILE A 20 -18.10 3.17 -4.35
N GLU A 21 -17.66 4.42 -4.22
CA GLU A 21 -17.18 4.95 -2.95
C GLU A 21 -18.15 6.00 -2.41
N CYS A 22 -18.45 5.92 -1.12
CA CYS A 22 -19.10 6.98 -0.39
C CYS A 22 -18.37 7.24 0.92
N VAL A 23 -17.53 8.27 0.89
CA VAL A 23 -17.02 8.95 2.07
C VAL A 23 -17.98 10.10 2.38
N GLN A 24 -18.49 10.15 3.61
CA GLN A 24 -19.47 11.13 4.03
C GLN A 24 -18.84 12.17 4.96
N ALA A 25 -19.17 13.45 4.77
CA ALA A 25 -19.05 14.46 5.82
C ALA A 25 -20.37 14.54 6.61
N ALA A 26 -20.33 15.02 7.86
CA ALA A 26 -21.53 15.10 8.70
C ALA A 26 -22.68 15.90 8.02
N GLY A 27 -23.83 15.26 7.77
CA GLY A 27 -25.08 15.93 7.33
C GLY A 27 -25.68 15.50 5.99
N GLU A 28 -25.11 14.52 5.28
CA GLU A 28 -25.62 14.09 3.96
C GLU A 28 -26.54 12.83 4.03
N ILE A 29 -27.24 12.48 2.95
CA ILE A 29 -28.08 11.26 2.86
C ILE A 29 -27.53 10.35 1.76
N LEU A 30 -27.34 9.06 2.07
CA LEU A 30 -26.75 8.05 1.19
C LEU A 30 -27.82 7.12 0.57
N TYR A 31 -27.66 6.75 -0.71
CA TYR A 31 -28.43 5.70 -1.38
C TYR A 31 -27.52 4.52 -1.72
N LEU A 32 -27.87 3.31 -1.26
CA LEU A 32 -27.12 2.07 -1.49
C LEU A 32 -27.83 1.16 -2.52
N PRO A 33 -27.09 0.32 -3.27
CA PRO A 33 -27.68 -0.71 -4.11
C PRO A 33 -28.50 -1.73 -3.30
N GLU A 34 -29.44 -2.42 -3.95
CA GLU A 34 -30.26 -3.47 -3.33
C GLU A 34 -29.38 -4.62 -2.82
N GLY A 35 -29.45 -4.95 -1.52
CA GLY A 35 -28.66 -6.01 -0.87
C GLY A 35 -27.53 -5.54 0.06
N PHE A 36 -27.35 -4.23 0.25
CA PHE A 36 -26.39 -3.63 1.18
C PHE A 36 -27.08 -3.07 2.43
N TYR A 37 -26.46 -3.25 3.61
CA TYR A 37 -26.91 -2.61 4.87
C TYR A 37 -25.90 -1.57 5.35
N HIS A 38 -26.38 -0.58 6.11
CA HIS A 38 -25.54 0.41 6.77
C HIS A 38 -24.95 -0.14 8.08
N GLY A 39 -23.68 0.17 8.36
CA GLY A 39 -23.07 0.05 9.68
C GLY A 39 -22.25 1.28 10.01
N THR A 40 -22.29 1.77 11.24
CA THR A 40 -21.46 2.89 11.70
C THR A 40 -20.44 2.41 12.71
N ILE A 41 -19.18 2.77 12.52
CA ILE A 41 -18.15 2.59 13.55
C ILE A 41 -17.73 3.98 14.03
N ASN A 42 -17.64 4.15 15.35
CA ASN A 42 -17.40 5.43 16.00
C ASN A 42 -16.00 5.42 16.64
N ILE A 43 -15.05 6.14 16.05
CA ILE A 43 -13.66 6.21 16.52
C ILE A 43 -13.17 7.66 16.45
N GLY A 44 -13.85 8.57 17.16
CA GLY A 44 -13.52 10.00 17.18
C GLY A 44 -14.27 10.82 16.13
N ASP A 45 -14.51 10.26 14.95
CA ASP A 45 -15.50 10.68 13.95
C ASP A 45 -16.36 9.48 13.51
N THR A 46 -17.57 9.73 13.00
CA THR A 46 -18.51 8.66 12.57
C THR A 46 -18.26 8.28 11.10
N VAL A 47 -17.77 7.06 10.86
CA VAL A 47 -17.61 6.49 9.52
C VAL A 47 -18.73 5.49 9.26
N ALA A 48 -19.45 5.64 8.14
CA ALA A 48 -20.42 4.68 7.65
C ALA A 48 -19.74 3.68 6.70
N ILE A 49 -20.02 2.39 6.87
CA ILE A 49 -19.60 1.31 5.99
C ILE A 49 -20.82 0.56 5.45
N GLY A 50 -20.78 0.21 4.16
CA GLY A 50 -21.72 -0.72 3.55
C GLY A 50 -21.33 -2.15 3.91
N ILE A 51 -22.19 -2.85 4.64
CA ILE A 51 -21.95 -4.21 5.11
C ILE A 51 -22.62 -5.20 4.15
N GLN A 52 -21.81 -6.02 3.48
CA GLN A 52 -22.27 -7.20 2.75
C GLN A 52 -22.51 -8.37 3.73
N LYS A 53 -23.66 -9.04 3.60
CA LYS A 53 -24.09 -10.27 4.31
C LYS A 53 -23.81 -10.30 5.81
N LYS A 54 -24.86 -10.16 6.63
CA LYS A 54 -24.82 -10.28 8.11
C LYS A 54 -24.03 -11.49 8.63
N GLU A 55 -24.08 -12.62 7.93
CA GLU A 55 -23.30 -13.83 8.24
C GLU A 55 -21.80 -13.63 8.00
N SER A 56 -21.42 -13.03 6.86
CA SER A 56 -20.04 -12.64 6.57
C SER A 56 -19.54 -11.65 7.62
N THR A 57 -20.34 -10.67 8.03
CA THR A 57 -19.97 -9.69 9.07
C THR A 57 -19.75 -10.32 10.44
N LEU A 58 -20.64 -11.22 10.87
CA LEU A 58 -20.50 -11.93 12.14
C LEU A 58 -19.31 -12.90 12.12
N GLY A 59 -19.09 -13.57 10.99
CA GLY A 59 -17.93 -14.43 10.74
C GLY A 59 -16.63 -13.63 10.80
N ILE A 60 -16.56 -12.54 10.03
CA ILE A 60 -15.43 -11.61 9.98
C ILE A 60 -15.18 -10.97 11.35
N GLN A 61 -16.19 -10.47 12.05
CA GLN A 61 -16.00 -9.91 13.41
C GLN A 61 -15.41 -10.93 14.37
N LYS A 62 -15.94 -12.17 14.38
CA LYS A 62 -15.42 -13.24 15.24
C LYS A 62 -13.94 -13.53 14.95
N LEU A 63 -13.54 -13.46 13.69
CA LEU A 63 -12.18 -13.67 13.24
C LEU A 63 -11.26 -12.46 13.51
N PHE A 64 -11.77 -11.22 13.38
CA PHE A 64 -11.03 -9.97 13.60
C PHE A 64 -10.74 -9.67 15.07
N TYR A 65 -11.54 -10.16 16.02
CA TYR A 65 -11.20 -10.08 17.45
C TYR A 65 -9.92 -10.86 17.79
N GLU A 66 -9.43 -11.72 16.90
CA GLU A 66 -8.13 -12.39 17.01
C GLU A 66 -6.99 -11.64 16.26
N ASP A 67 -7.31 -10.65 15.41
CA ASP A 67 -6.42 -10.08 14.36
C ASP A 67 -6.01 -8.60 14.56
N ARG A 68 -5.71 -8.16 15.79
CA ARG A 68 -5.41 -6.72 15.98
C ARG A 68 -3.99 -6.28 15.62
N TYR A 69 -3.15 -7.13 15.04
CA TYR A 69 -1.71 -6.88 15.03
C TYR A 69 -0.93 -7.51 13.87
N LEU A 70 -1.49 -7.72 12.66
CA LEU A 70 -0.74 -8.36 11.55
C LEU A 70 0.66 -7.77 11.31
N GLY A 71 0.73 -6.46 11.04
CA GLY A 71 1.99 -5.76 10.80
C GLY A 71 2.90 -5.77 12.03
N GLU A 72 2.33 -5.63 13.23
CA GLU A 72 3.09 -5.66 14.48
C GLU A 72 3.62 -7.05 14.84
N ILE A 73 2.85 -8.12 14.59
CA ILE A 73 3.22 -9.51 14.88
C ILE A 73 4.33 -9.94 13.93
N LEU A 74 4.21 -9.63 12.64
CA LEU A 74 5.27 -9.92 11.67
C LEU A 74 6.52 -9.08 11.95
N ALA A 75 6.38 -7.80 12.29
CA ALA A 75 7.51 -6.95 12.67
C ALA A 75 8.19 -7.38 13.98
N LYS A 76 7.44 -7.91 14.96
CA LYS A 76 7.97 -8.42 16.24
C LYS A 76 8.52 -9.84 16.15
N SER A 77 8.21 -10.57 15.08
CA SER A 77 8.69 -11.94 14.87
C SER A 77 10.21 -11.94 14.68
N LYS A 78 10.91 -12.63 15.59
CA LYS A 78 12.37 -12.60 15.67
C LYS A 78 12.99 -13.59 14.69
N THR A 79 12.31 -14.71 14.42
CA THR A 79 12.82 -15.75 13.52
C THR A 79 12.05 -15.81 12.20
N SER A 80 12.68 -16.39 11.17
CA SER A 80 12.02 -16.65 9.89
C SER A 80 10.90 -17.69 10.03
N GLU A 81 11.03 -18.61 10.97
CA GLU A 81 10.04 -19.65 11.25
C GLU A 81 8.77 -19.05 11.86
N GLU A 82 8.92 -18.16 12.85
CA GLU A 82 7.81 -17.41 13.46
C GLU A 82 7.06 -16.59 12.41
N ARG A 83 7.79 -15.86 11.55
CA ARG A 83 7.18 -15.09 10.45
C ARG A 83 6.41 -16.00 9.50
N THR A 84 6.95 -17.16 9.16
CA THR A 84 6.30 -18.13 8.28
C THR A 84 5.04 -18.73 8.92
N GLU A 85 5.10 -19.02 10.22
CA GLU A 85 3.95 -19.54 10.96
C GLU A 85 2.80 -18.53 11.02
N TRP A 86 3.11 -17.29 11.37
CA TRP A 86 2.12 -16.21 11.38
C TRP A 86 1.54 -15.97 10.00
N SER A 87 2.39 -15.83 8.97
CA SER A 87 1.94 -15.66 7.58
C SER A 87 0.97 -16.77 7.15
N ARG A 88 1.23 -18.03 7.56
CA ARG A 88 0.33 -19.15 7.28
C ARG A 88 -1.04 -18.99 7.96
N LYS A 89 -1.07 -18.66 9.24
CA LYS A 89 -2.32 -18.43 10.00
C LYS A 89 -3.14 -17.31 9.37
N PHE A 90 -2.49 -16.24 8.96
CA PHE A 90 -3.17 -15.11 8.33
C PHE A 90 -3.67 -15.42 6.92
N ILE A 91 -2.92 -16.20 6.13
CA ILE A 91 -3.43 -16.68 4.83
C ILE A 91 -4.68 -17.54 5.03
N GLU A 92 -4.71 -18.43 6.02
CA GLU A 92 -5.89 -19.26 6.32
C GLU A 92 -7.09 -18.40 6.74
N LEU A 93 -6.85 -17.42 7.60
CA LEU A 93 -7.83 -16.42 7.99
C LEU A 93 -8.39 -15.67 6.77
N TYR A 94 -7.54 -15.05 5.97
CA TYR A 94 -7.98 -14.28 4.81
C TYR A 94 -8.61 -15.17 3.73
N THR A 95 -8.20 -16.43 3.61
CA THR A 95 -8.88 -17.39 2.72
C THR A 95 -10.32 -17.61 3.17
N THR A 96 -10.54 -17.77 4.48
CA THR A 96 -11.90 -17.88 5.05
C THR A 96 -12.72 -16.61 4.82
N ILE A 97 -12.09 -15.44 4.96
CA ILE A 97 -12.74 -14.15 4.66
C ILE A 97 -13.08 -14.05 3.16
N LEU A 98 -12.19 -14.53 2.29
CA LEU A 98 -12.39 -14.51 0.84
C LEU A 98 -13.52 -15.46 0.43
N GLU A 99 -13.74 -16.58 1.12
CA GLU A 99 -14.92 -17.44 0.89
C GLU A 99 -16.23 -16.70 1.22
N LEU A 100 -16.20 -15.82 2.23
CA LEU A 100 -17.33 -14.99 2.63
C LEU A 100 -17.52 -13.76 1.72
N LEU A 101 -16.43 -13.25 1.14
CA LEU A 101 -16.33 -12.06 0.30
C LEU A 101 -15.48 -12.35 -0.96
N PRO A 102 -15.97 -13.17 -1.91
CA PRO A 102 -15.16 -13.69 -3.03
C PRO A 102 -14.68 -12.61 -4.02
N GLU A 103 -15.24 -11.41 -3.92
CA GLU A 103 -14.95 -10.27 -4.79
C GLU A 103 -14.09 -9.20 -4.13
N SER A 104 -13.70 -9.35 -2.84
CA SER A 104 -12.90 -8.33 -2.15
C SER A 104 -11.46 -8.32 -2.65
N THR A 105 -11.09 -7.25 -3.35
CA THR A 105 -9.74 -6.97 -3.84
C THR A 105 -8.77 -6.72 -2.69
N GLU A 106 -9.24 -6.15 -1.58
CA GLU A 106 -8.45 -5.88 -0.36
C GLU A 106 -8.02 -7.18 0.32
N VAL A 107 -8.94 -8.15 0.46
CA VAL A 107 -8.62 -9.46 1.05
C VAL A 107 -7.66 -10.24 0.15
N MET A 108 -7.87 -10.20 -1.17
CA MET A 108 -6.93 -10.80 -2.13
C MET A 108 -5.53 -10.16 -2.05
N GLN A 109 -5.46 -8.84 -1.91
CA GLN A 109 -4.21 -8.09 -1.76
C GLN A 109 -3.48 -8.49 -0.47
N ASN A 110 -4.18 -8.57 0.66
CA ASN A 110 -3.59 -9.00 1.94
C ASN A 110 -3.05 -10.44 1.86
N ILE A 111 -3.75 -11.35 1.16
CA ILE A 111 -3.23 -12.69 0.91
C ILE A 111 -1.93 -12.62 0.10
N ALA A 112 -1.89 -11.79 -0.94
CA ALA A 112 -0.71 -11.64 -1.80
C ALA A 112 0.52 -11.16 -1.00
N GLU A 113 0.32 -10.18 -0.12
CA GLU A 113 1.36 -9.64 0.78
C GLU A 113 1.95 -10.67 1.74
N LEU A 114 1.15 -11.65 2.14
CA LEU A 114 1.56 -12.66 3.11
C LEU A 114 2.24 -13.88 2.50
N LEU A 115 2.44 -13.92 1.19
CA LEU A 115 3.11 -15.03 0.52
C LEU A 115 4.64 -14.89 0.68
N PRO A 116 5.25 -15.53 1.70
CA PRO A 116 6.38 -14.96 2.41
C PRO A 116 7.76 -15.28 1.81
N ASN A 117 7.85 -15.94 0.65
CA ASN A 117 9.10 -16.51 0.14
C ASN A 117 9.26 -16.36 -1.38
N VAL A 118 10.52 -16.38 -1.85
CA VAL A 118 10.92 -16.32 -3.27
C VAL A 118 10.11 -17.27 -4.16
N ASP A 119 9.91 -18.51 -3.71
CA ASP A 119 9.15 -19.52 -4.47
C ASP A 119 7.66 -19.17 -4.65
N ARG A 120 7.11 -18.30 -3.78
CA ARG A 120 5.71 -17.86 -3.81
C ARG A 120 5.52 -16.48 -4.43
N LYS A 121 6.59 -15.81 -4.89
CA LYS A 121 6.49 -14.53 -5.63
C LYS A 121 5.59 -14.64 -6.86
N ARG A 122 5.61 -15.80 -7.55
CA ARG A 122 4.71 -16.06 -8.69
C ARG A 122 3.24 -16.17 -8.28
N ALA A 123 2.97 -16.86 -7.16
CA ALA A 123 1.61 -16.97 -6.63
C ALA A 123 1.08 -15.60 -6.16
N SER A 124 1.95 -14.77 -5.57
CA SER A 124 1.62 -13.39 -5.23
C SER A 124 1.32 -12.57 -6.48
N LEU A 125 2.17 -12.65 -7.51
CA LEU A 125 1.96 -11.96 -8.77
C LEU A 125 0.64 -12.36 -9.46
N ASP A 126 0.29 -13.65 -9.44
CA ASP A 126 -0.99 -14.14 -9.97
C ASP A 126 -2.18 -13.57 -9.18
N MET A 127 -2.07 -13.48 -7.85
CA MET A 127 -3.13 -12.90 -7.00
C MET A 127 -3.27 -11.40 -7.26
N VAL A 128 -2.17 -10.66 -7.27
CA VAL A 128 -2.16 -9.22 -7.56
C VAL A 128 -2.68 -8.93 -8.96
N ASN A 129 -2.37 -9.76 -9.97
CA ASN A 129 -2.95 -9.62 -11.30
C ASN A 129 -4.48 -9.83 -11.30
N LYS A 130 -5.02 -10.70 -10.45
CA LYS A 130 -6.48 -10.84 -10.28
C LYS A 130 -7.08 -9.60 -9.62
N VAL A 131 -6.39 -9.03 -8.63
CA VAL A 131 -6.77 -7.77 -7.98
C VAL A 131 -6.84 -6.66 -9.01
N LEU A 132 -5.75 -6.43 -9.75
CA LEU A 132 -5.66 -5.35 -10.75
C LEU A 132 -6.57 -5.56 -11.97
N LYS A 133 -6.99 -6.79 -12.25
CA LYS A 133 -8.01 -7.06 -13.27
C LYS A 133 -9.40 -6.56 -12.83
N LYS A 134 -9.68 -6.58 -11.52
CA LYS A 134 -10.94 -6.13 -10.94
C LYS A 134 -10.93 -4.65 -10.62
N ASP A 135 -9.82 -4.16 -10.10
CA ASP A 135 -9.58 -2.75 -9.79
C ASP A 135 -8.21 -2.32 -10.34
N PRO A 136 -8.18 -1.80 -11.58
CA PRO A 136 -6.94 -1.34 -12.21
C PRO A 136 -6.27 -0.15 -11.52
N TYR A 137 -6.98 0.56 -10.64
CA TYR A 137 -6.51 1.78 -9.99
C TYR A 137 -6.09 1.56 -8.53
N PHE A 138 -6.13 0.32 -8.04
CA PHE A 138 -5.73 0.00 -6.68
C PHE A 138 -4.23 0.20 -6.48
N LEU A 139 -3.86 1.41 -6.03
CA LEU A 139 -2.47 1.86 -5.87
C LEU A 139 -1.60 0.89 -5.06
N MET A 140 -2.12 0.31 -3.97
CA MET A 140 -1.34 -0.65 -3.16
C MET A 140 -1.03 -1.94 -3.94
N ALA A 141 -1.98 -2.43 -4.74
CA ALA A 141 -1.75 -3.60 -5.59
C ALA A 141 -0.76 -3.29 -6.74
N ILE A 142 -0.81 -2.08 -7.30
CA ILE A 142 0.18 -1.62 -8.30
C ILE A 142 1.58 -1.60 -7.68
N LEU A 143 1.73 -1.00 -6.49
CA LEU A 143 3.01 -0.95 -5.77
C LEU A 143 3.51 -2.34 -5.40
N HIS A 144 2.65 -3.22 -4.91
CA HIS A 144 3.03 -4.60 -4.61
C HIS A 144 3.51 -5.34 -5.87
N LYS A 145 2.82 -5.16 -7.00
CA LYS A 145 3.26 -5.72 -8.28
C LYS A 145 4.62 -5.17 -8.70
N ALA A 146 4.84 -3.86 -8.58
CA ALA A 146 6.11 -3.24 -8.89
C ALA A 146 7.22 -3.83 -8.02
N GLU A 147 7.02 -3.93 -6.70
CA GLU A 147 7.96 -4.54 -5.77
C GLU A 147 8.30 -5.99 -6.16
N LEU A 148 7.29 -6.83 -6.44
CA LEU A 148 7.51 -8.21 -6.90
C LEU A 148 8.34 -8.26 -8.19
N LEU A 149 8.11 -7.34 -9.13
CA LEU A 149 8.84 -7.27 -10.39
C LEU A 149 10.29 -6.82 -10.19
N MET A 150 10.54 -5.85 -9.31
CA MET A 150 11.91 -5.48 -8.88
C MET A 150 12.64 -6.69 -8.34
N ASP A 151 11.97 -7.43 -7.45
CA ASP A 151 12.42 -8.65 -6.81
C ASP A 151 12.65 -9.84 -7.76
N MET A 152 12.11 -9.76 -8.99
CA MET A 152 12.30 -10.71 -10.09
C MET A 152 13.31 -10.21 -11.13
N ASN A 153 14.00 -9.09 -10.87
CA ASN A 153 14.88 -8.38 -11.81
C ASN A 153 14.18 -7.89 -13.09
N GLU A 154 12.87 -7.65 -13.04
CA GLU A 154 12.07 -7.07 -14.12
C GLU A 154 11.92 -5.55 -13.95
N ALA A 155 13.04 -4.86 -13.71
CA ALA A 155 13.11 -3.43 -13.36
C ALA A 155 12.33 -2.51 -14.31
N TYR A 156 12.40 -2.77 -15.63
CA TYR A 156 11.69 -1.94 -16.62
C TYR A 156 10.17 -1.98 -16.47
N LYS A 157 9.59 -3.16 -16.17
CA LYS A 157 8.15 -3.29 -15.93
C LYS A 157 7.73 -2.69 -14.59
N ALA A 158 8.60 -2.79 -13.58
CA ALA A 158 8.36 -2.13 -12.31
C ALA A 158 8.35 -0.60 -12.47
N GLU A 159 9.25 -0.05 -13.29
CA GLU A 159 9.30 1.38 -13.58
C GLU A 159 8.02 1.88 -14.25
N GLU A 160 7.50 1.17 -15.26
CA GLU A 160 6.24 1.53 -15.92
C GLU A 160 5.08 1.64 -14.91
N LEU A 161 4.97 0.66 -14.00
CA LEU A 161 3.94 0.66 -12.95
C LEU A 161 4.12 1.78 -11.93
N LEU A 162 5.36 2.11 -11.56
CA LEU A 162 5.65 3.18 -10.62
C LEU A 162 5.39 4.57 -11.22
N GLN A 163 5.66 4.73 -12.52
CA GLN A 163 5.29 5.93 -13.26
C GLN A 163 3.77 6.09 -13.37
N GLU A 164 3.04 5.00 -13.63
CA GLU A 164 1.57 5.00 -13.59
C GLU A 164 1.05 5.37 -12.19
N ALA A 165 1.58 4.75 -11.14
CA ALA A 165 1.20 5.05 -9.76
C ALA A 165 1.45 6.52 -9.41
N LEU A 166 2.54 7.14 -9.90
CA LEU A 166 2.80 8.57 -9.72
C LEU A 166 1.85 9.47 -10.53
N GLN A 167 1.34 9.02 -11.67
CA GLN A 167 0.31 9.76 -12.41
C GLN A 167 -1.03 9.73 -11.68
N LEU A 168 -1.37 8.59 -11.05
CA LEU A 168 -2.58 8.43 -10.26
C LEU A 168 -2.51 9.22 -8.94
N ASN A 169 -1.37 9.18 -8.24
CA ASN A 169 -1.14 9.97 -7.04
C ASN A 169 0.32 10.47 -6.96
N PRO A 170 0.59 11.72 -7.38
CA PRO A 170 1.93 12.29 -7.36
C PRO A 170 2.55 12.45 -5.96
N GLU A 171 1.74 12.53 -4.93
CA GLU A 171 2.19 12.78 -3.54
C GLU A 171 2.18 11.49 -2.69
N LEU A 172 1.89 10.33 -3.31
CA LEU A 172 1.89 9.07 -2.58
C LEU A 172 3.30 8.73 -2.11
N PHE A 173 3.48 8.79 -0.80
CA PHE A 173 4.74 8.55 -0.12
C PHE A 173 5.40 7.23 -0.54
N ASP A 174 4.65 6.12 -0.51
CA ASP A 174 5.18 4.79 -0.79
C ASP A 174 5.65 4.65 -2.23
N THR A 175 4.95 5.26 -3.19
CA THR A 175 5.38 5.30 -4.60
C THR A 175 6.69 6.05 -4.76
N ARG A 176 6.86 7.20 -4.08
CA ARG A 176 8.10 7.98 -4.14
C ARG A 176 9.28 7.17 -3.60
N VAL A 177 9.12 6.53 -2.45
CA VAL A 177 10.18 5.70 -1.86
C VAL A 177 10.52 4.52 -2.77
N MET A 178 9.52 3.80 -3.26
CA MET A 178 9.73 2.62 -4.10
C MET A 178 10.38 2.98 -5.44
N TYR A 179 9.97 4.09 -6.06
CA TYR A 179 10.59 4.55 -7.30
C TYR A 179 12.01 5.06 -7.08
N GLY A 180 12.26 5.81 -6.00
CA GLY A 180 13.62 6.20 -5.62
C GLY A 180 14.54 4.99 -5.43
N ARG A 181 14.05 3.92 -4.78
CA ARG A 181 14.80 2.66 -4.63
C ARG A 181 15.09 2.00 -5.98
N LEU A 182 14.09 1.87 -6.85
CA LEU A 182 14.29 1.31 -8.19
C LEU A 182 15.36 2.09 -8.98
N LEU A 183 15.30 3.42 -8.95
CA LEU A 183 16.25 4.29 -9.64
C LEU A 183 17.66 4.12 -9.08
N TYR A 184 17.80 4.09 -7.77
CA TYR A 184 19.08 3.83 -7.10
C TYR A 184 19.65 2.46 -7.49
N ASP A 185 18.84 1.40 -7.38
CA ASP A 185 19.23 0.02 -7.68
C ASP A 185 19.57 -0.19 -9.17
N THR A 186 19.02 0.64 -10.06
CA THR A 186 19.29 0.61 -11.52
C THR A 186 20.38 1.58 -11.96
N GLY A 187 21.09 2.22 -11.02
CA GLY A 187 22.24 3.08 -11.32
C GLY A 187 21.89 4.48 -11.81
N ARG A 188 20.73 5.01 -11.41
CA ARG A 188 20.27 6.38 -11.67
C ARG A 188 20.12 7.17 -10.35
N PRO A 189 21.20 7.33 -9.56
CA PRO A 189 21.13 7.93 -8.24
C PRO A 189 20.71 9.40 -8.28
N GLU A 190 21.04 10.17 -9.32
CA GLU A 190 20.64 11.57 -9.48
C GLU A 190 19.11 11.73 -9.51
N GLU A 191 18.41 10.83 -10.19
CA GLU A 191 16.95 10.80 -10.24
C GLU A 191 16.38 10.29 -8.91
N ALA A 192 17.03 9.31 -8.28
CA ALA A 192 16.63 8.80 -6.97
C ALA A 192 16.65 9.90 -5.90
N VAL A 193 17.63 10.81 -5.92
CA VAL A 193 17.71 11.97 -5.02
C VAL A 193 16.42 12.80 -5.04
N PHE A 194 15.84 13.04 -6.21
CA PHE A 194 14.58 13.79 -6.30
C PHE A 194 13.45 13.11 -5.52
N HIS A 195 13.29 11.79 -5.71
CA HIS A 195 12.23 11.02 -5.06
C HIS A 195 12.46 10.86 -3.55
N PHE A 196 13.69 10.61 -3.12
CA PHE A 196 14.01 10.51 -1.69
C PHE A 196 13.91 11.84 -0.97
N ARG A 197 14.25 12.96 -1.63
CA ARG A 197 14.05 14.31 -1.06
C ARG A 197 12.57 14.58 -0.80
N LYS A 198 11.69 14.20 -1.72
CA LYS A 198 10.23 14.27 -1.50
C LYS A 198 9.77 13.38 -0.36
N ALA A 199 10.33 12.18 -0.22
CA ALA A 199 10.03 11.33 0.93
C ALA A 199 10.47 11.99 2.27
N THR A 200 11.64 12.64 2.31
CA THR A 200 12.09 13.35 3.52
C THR A 200 11.23 14.58 3.84
N GLU A 201 10.69 15.28 2.84
CA GLU A 201 9.75 16.39 3.05
C GLU A 201 8.42 15.90 3.68
N LEU A 202 7.93 14.73 3.24
CA LEU A 202 6.69 14.14 3.74
C LEU A 202 6.84 13.52 5.13
N ARG A 203 8.01 12.96 5.45
CA ARG A 203 8.32 12.33 6.74
C ARG A 203 9.67 12.82 7.30
N PRO A 204 9.76 14.10 7.71
CA PRO A 204 11.03 14.73 8.07
C PRO A 204 11.68 14.16 9.33
N ASN A 205 10.91 13.50 10.20
CA ASN A 205 11.42 12.95 11.46
C ASN A 205 11.83 11.47 11.35
N ASN A 206 11.75 10.86 10.17
CA ASN A 206 12.11 9.45 10.00
C ASN A 206 13.50 9.31 9.38
N ILE A 207 14.45 8.88 10.20
CA ILE A 207 15.87 8.71 9.86
C ILE A 207 16.08 7.75 8.67
N HIS A 208 15.20 6.77 8.46
CA HIS A 208 15.36 5.82 7.35
C HIS A 208 15.33 6.52 5.99
N PHE A 209 14.46 7.51 5.79
CA PHE A 209 14.35 8.20 4.50
C PHE A 209 15.50 9.19 4.27
N TRP A 210 16.03 9.79 5.33
CA TRP A 210 17.27 10.56 5.25
C TRP A 210 18.48 9.70 4.89
N ASN A 211 18.55 8.46 5.37
CA ASN A 211 19.59 7.53 4.93
C ASN A 211 19.45 7.17 3.44
N TYR A 212 18.24 6.95 2.94
CA TYR A 212 18.04 6.74 1.50
C TYR A 212 18.50 7.94 0.67
N LEU A 213 18.12 9.16 1.08
CA LEU A 213 18.56 10.38 0.42
C LEU A 213 20.09 10.51 0.44
N LYS A 214 20.72 10.36 1.61
CA LYS A 214 22.18 10.44 1.75
C LYS A 214 22.90 9.43 0.86
N ASN A 215 22.45 8.17 0.85
CA ASN A 215 23.07 7.13 0.03
C ASN A 215 22.97 7.45 -1.47
N ALA A 216 21.81 7.94 -1.93
CA ALA A 216 21.64 8.38 -3.30
C ALA A 216 22.55 9.58 -3.64
N GLN A 217 22.69 10.55 -2.73
CA GLN A 217 23.57 11.71 -2.91
C GLN A 217 25.04 11.32 -3.01
N ILE A 218 25.51 10.40 -2.16
CA ILE A 218 26.88 9.85 -2.26
C ILE A 218 27.06 9.14 -3.60
N ALA A 219 26.09 8.35 -4.04
CA ALA A 219 26.17 7.62 -5.31
C ALA A 219 26.11 8.54 -6.54
N SER A 220 25.56 9.75 -6.40
CA SER A 220 25.51 10.78 -7.45
C SER A 220 26.59 11.86 -7.31
N ASP A 221 27.62 11.64 -6.48
CA ASP A 221 28.69 12.61 -6.18
C ASP A 221 28.19 13.99 -5.66
N ASP A 222 27.02 14.03 -5.01
CA ASP A 222 26.46 15.22 -4.32
C ASP A 222 26.99 15.27 -2.87
N ASP A 223 28.30 15.49 -2.72
CA ASP A 223 28.99 15.51 -1.41
C ASP A 223 28.35 16.49 -0.42
N ARG A 224 28.00 17.69 -0.91
CA ARG A 224 27.37 18.72 -0.08
C ARG A 224 26.01 18.27 0.42
N GLY A 225 25.17 17.74 -0.47
CA GLY A 225 23.86 17.28 -0.08
C GLY A 225 23.93 16.08 0.87
N ALA A 226 24.92 15.20 0.71
CA ALA A 226 25.15 14.09 1.62
C ALA A 226 25.56 14.56 3.02
N GLU A 227 26.40 15.60 3.13
CA GLU A 227 26.77 16.25 4.39
C GLU A 227 25.55 16.85 5.09
N GLU A 228 24.71 17.61 4.35
CA GLU A 228 23.46 18.17 4.87
C GLU A 228 22.52 17.07 5.42
N SER A 229 22.37 15.96 4.68
CA SER A 229 21.57 14.82 5.13
C SER A 229 22.16 14.16 6.39
N ASP A 230 23.49 14.08 6.52
CA ASP A 230 24.15 13.46 7.68
C ASP A 230 24.02 14.28 8.96
N GLU A 231 24.07 15.62 8.84
CA GLU A 231 23.79 16.54 9.94
C GLU A 231 22.35 16.34 10.47
N ILE A 232 21.38 16.22 9.57
CA ILE A 232 19.97 16.00 9.94
C ILE A 232 19.79 14.63 10.62
N ILE A 233 20.42 13.57 10.09
CA ILE A 233 20.40 12.25 10.71
C ILE A 233 20.97 12.31 12.13
N THR A 234 22.09 13.00 12.32
CA THR A 234 22.75 13.16 13.63
C THR A 234 21.87 13.94 14.60
N TYR A 235 21.24 15.02 14.13
CA TYR A 235 20.27 15.78 14.92
C TYR A 235 19.08 14.93 15.34
N LEU A 236 18.45 14.17 14.43
CA LEU A 236 17.30 13.33 14.75
C LEU A 236 17.64 12.22 15.76
N LYS A 237 18.80 11.60 15.65
CA LYS A 237 19.27 10.59 16.62
C LYS A 237 19.42 11.13 18.04
N SER A 238 19.69 12.42 18.20
CA SER A 238 19.81 13.05 19.53
C SER A 238 18.50 13.08 20.33
N PHE A 239 17.36 12.75 19.70
CA PHE A 239 16.05 12.66 20.35
C PHE A 239 15.56 11.22 20.58
N GLU A 240 16.38 10.20 20.23
CA GLU A 240 16.05 8.78 20.44
C GLU A 240 16.54 8.23 21.80
N ASP A 241 17.18 9.06 22.62
CA ASP A 241 17.62 8.78 24.01
C ASP A 241 16.56 9.16 25.07
#